data_AF-A0A7X5L102-F1
#
_entry.id   AF-A0A7X5L102-F1
#
_cell.length_a   1.000
_cell.length_b   1.000
_cell.length_c   1.000
_cell.angle_alpha   90.00
_cell.angle_beta   90.00
_cell.angle_gamma   90.00
#
_symmetry.space_group_name_H-M   'P 1'
#
loop_
_entity.id
_entity.type
_entity.pdbx_description
1 polymer ?
#
loop_
_entity_poly.entity_id
_entity_poly.type
_entity_poly.pdbx_seq_one_letter_code
_entity_poly.pdbx_strand_id
1 'polypeptide(L)'
;MGNRKRRADRTYKDLKQKQKAGIADSMFQKTCDYYREHGRMPEGEDCEKIAGQIYQRVKGIAEKASFDEICSLYLYRLPRYETRIAENGLPEKKEKKQDADKPKVKQKGRSKKVCPNCGRKMKQQFIGLQHCKCGMSWKKDIGYFERTGDMVFALERRKVGKKTKQCPVIRYR
;
A
#
# COMPACT_ATOMS: atom_id res chain seq x y z
N MET A 1 25.20 -10.20 -10.60
CA MET A 1 24.18 -9.26 -10.06
C MET A 1 23.90 -8.20 -11.12
N GLY A 2 22.68 -8.14 -11.67
CA GLY A 2 22.39 -7.28 -12.82
C GLY A 2 22.41 -5.79 -12.49
N ASN A 3 23.17 -5.02 -13.28
CA ASN A 3 23.29 -3.56 -13.19
C ASN A 3 21.89 -2.91 -13.28
N ARG A 4 21.40 -2.36 -12.18
CA ARG A 4 20.06 -1.77 -12.14
C ARG A 4 20.10 -0.39 -12.76
N LYS A 5 19.64 -0.26 -14.01
CA LYS A 5 19.52 1.02 -14.72
C LYS A 5 18.86 2.10 -13.85
N ARG A 6 19.31 3.34 -13.97
CA ARG A 6 18.67 4.51 -13.33
C ARG A 6 17.26 4.69 -13.89
N ARG A 7 16.37 5.35 -13.13
CA ARG A 7 14.96 5.52 -13.53
C ARG A 7 14.81 6.23 -14.89
N ALA A 8 15.63 7.24 -15.14
CA ALA A 8 15.68 8.01 -16.39
C ALA A 8 16.07 7.15 -17.61
N ASP A 9 16.77 6.03 -17.39
CA ASP A 9 17.24 5.15 -18.47
C ASP A 9 16.38 3.90 -18.66
N ARG A 10 15.33 3.73 -17.85
CA ARG A 10 14.48 2.55 -17.91
C ARG A 10 13.41 2.69 -18.99
N THR A 11 13.29 1.63 -19.77
CA THR A 11 12.14 1.34 -20.63
C THR A 11 11.12 0.47 -19.90
N TYR A 12 9.95 0.22 -20.50
CA TYR A 12 8.98 -0.71 -19.92
C TYR A 12 9.56 -2.13 -19.77
N LYS A 13 10.41 -2.57 -20.71
CA LYS A 13 11.06 -3.89 -20.69
C LYS A 13 11.95 -4.09 -19.46
N ASP A 14 12.62 -3.03 -19.00
CA ASP A 14 13.50 -3.03 -17.83
C ASP A 14 12.73 -3.08 -16.48
N LEU A 15 11.40 -3.00 -16.49
CA LEU A 15 10.59 -3.07 -15.27
C LEU A 15 10.60 -4.47 -14.65
N LYS A 16 10.63 -4.51 -13.32
CA LYS A 16 10.50 -5.78 -12.56
C LYS A 16 9.12 -6.40 -12.80
N GLN A 17 9.03 -7.73 -12.72
CA GLN A 17 7.77 -8.45 -12.93
C GLN A 17 6.64 -7.94 -12.03
N LYS A 18 6.93 -7.62 -10.77
CA LYS A 18 5.95 -7.01 -9.84
C LYS A 18 5.40 -5.66 -10.34
N GLN A 19 6.23 -4.86 -11.00
CA GLN A 19 5.82 -3.57 -11.56
C GLN A 19 4.98 -3.79 -12.82
N LYS A 20 5.38 -4.71 -13.70
CA LYS A 20 4.61 -5.09 -14.89
C LYS A 20 3.24 -5.67 -14.54
N ALA A 21 3.16 -6.50 -13.49
CA ALA A 21 1.91 -7.00 -12.93
C ALA A 21 1.02 -5.85 -12.44
N GLY A 22 1.56 -4.92 -11.65
CA GLY A 22 0.80 -3.75 -11.19
C GLY A 22 0.33 -2.80 -12.32
N ILE A 23 1.04 -2.76 -13.45
CA ILE A 23 0.58 -2.07 -14.67
C ILE A 23 -0.55 -2.86 -15.33
N ALA A 24 -0.42 -4.19 -15.43
CA ALA A 24 -1.48 -5.08 -15.95
C ALA A 24 -2.78 -4.95 -15.14
N ASP A 25 -2.68 -4.99 -13.81
CA ASP A 25 -3.83 -4.81 -12.93
C ASP A 25 -4.48 -3.44 -13.15
N SER A 26 -3.68 -2.40 -13.39
CA SER A 26 -4.17 -1.06 -13.70
C SER A 26 -4.88 -0.99 -15.05
N MET A 27 -4.41 -1.73 -16.06
CA MET A 27 -5.05 -1.82 -17.36
C MET A 27 -6.42 -2.47 -17.20
N PHE A 28 -6.45 -3.67 -16.60
CA PHE A 28 -7.68 -4.42 -16.38
C PHE A 28 -8.71 -3.63 -15.56
N GLN A 29 -8.30 -2.96 -14.49
CA GLN A 29 -9.21 -2.16 -13.68
C GLN A 29 -9.86 -1.03 -14.49
N LYS A 30 -9.09 -0.32 -15.31
CA LYS A 30 -9.62 0.76 -16.16
C LYS A 30 -10.58 0.21 -17.21
N THR A 31 -10.26 -0.95 -17.79
CA THR A 31 -11.16 -1.65 -18.71
C THR A 31 -12.47 -2.05 -18.03
N CYS A 32 -12.43 -2.58 -16.80
CA CYS A 32 -13.63 -2.90 -16.02
C CYS A 32 -14.42 -1.65 -15.64
N ASP A 33 -13.75 -0.53 -15.34
CA ASP A 33 -14.40 0.73 -15.04
C ASP A 33 -15.15 1.27 -16.27
N TYR A 34 -14.50 1.25 -17.45
CA TYR A 34 -15.12 1.61 -18.73
C TYR A 34 -16.32 0.71 -19.07
N TYR A 35 -16.16 -0.61 -18.95
CA TYR A 35 -17.23 -1.58 -19.25
C TYR A 35 -18.43 -1.37 -18.33
N ARG A 36 -18.21 -1.01 -17.06
CA ARG A 36 -19.31 -0.69 -16.13
C ARG A 36 -20.10 0.55 -16.54
N GLU A 37 -19.44 1.53 -17.15
CA GLU A 37 -20.06 2.79 -17.56
C GLU A 37 -20.75 2.68 -18.93
N HIS A 38 -20.19 1.90 -19.85
CA HIS A 38 -20.65 1.85 -21.26
C HIS A 38 -21.32 0.52 -21.64
N GLY A 39 -21.24 -0.52 -20.80
CA GLY A 39 -21.77 -1.86 -21.07
C GLY A 39 -21.02 -2.63 -22.17
N ARG A 40 -19.90 -2.10 -22.68
CA ARG A 40 -19.11 -2.67 -23.78
C ARG A 40 -17.62 -2.54 -23.55
N MET A 41 -16.84 -3.30 -24.31
CA MET A 41 -15.38 -3.14 -24.34
C MET A 41 -14.99 -1.81 -25.01
N PRO A 42 -13.87 -1.18 -24.59
CA PRO A 42 -13.38 0.01 -25.26
C PRO A 42 -12.82 -0.36 -26.64
N GLU A 43 -13.07 0.50 -27.62
CA GLU A 43 -12.63 0.34 -29.01
C GLU A 43 -12.07 1.67 -29.52
N GLY A 44 -11.18 1.61 -30.52
CA GLY A 44 -10.62 2.81 -31.18
C GLY A 44 -10.07 3.84 -30.20
N GLU A 45 -10.59 5.07 -30.27
CA GLU A 45 -10.17 6.20 -29.44
C GLU A 45 -10.28 5.95 -27.93
N ASP A 46 -11.24 5.12 -27.49
CA ASP A 46 -11.40 4.84 -26.06
C ASP A 46 -10.27 3.96 -25.52
N CYS A 47 -9.73 3.07 -26.37
CA CYS A 47 -8.50 2.35 -26.05
C CYS A 47 -7.32 3.30 -25.89
N GLU A 48 -7.20 4.30 -26.76
CA GLU A 48 -6.12 5.29 -26.69
C GLU A 48 -6.22 6.16 -25.43
N LYS A 49 -7.44 6.59 -25.05
CA LYS A 49 -7.67 7.33 -23.80
C LYS A 49 -7.25 6.51 -22.58
N ILE A 50 -7.64 5.24 -22.52
CA ILE A 50 -7.26 4.34 -21.41
C ILE A 50 -5.73 4.13 -21.42
N ALA A 51 -5.15 3.83 -22.58
CA ALA A 51 -3.71 3.66 -22.76
C ALA A 51 -2.93 4.92 -22.34
N GLY A 52 -3.44 6.12 -22.62
CA GLY A 52 -2.85 7.40 -22.24
C GLY A 52 -2.75 7.54 -20.72
N GLN A 53 -3.82 7.19 -20.01
CA GLN A 53 -3.81 7.21 -18.55
C GLN A 53 -2.82 6.19 -17.95
N ILE A 54 -2.70 5.02 -18.57
CA ILE A 54 -1.71 4.00 -18.17
C ILE A 54 -0.30 4.50 -18.46
N TYR A 55 -0.08 5.10 -19.63
CA TYR A 55 1.20 5.64 -20.07
C TYR A 55 1.74 6.68 -19.10
N GLN A 56 0.92 7.64 -18.65
CA GLN A 56 1.34 8.64 -17.65
C GLN A 56 1.85 7.97 -16.36
N ARG A 57 1.19 6.89 -15.93
CA ARG A 57 1.64 6.09 -14.78
C ARG A 57 2.95 5.37 -15.07
N VAL A 58 3.15 4.84 -16.27
CA VAL A 58 4.41 4.18 -16.68
C VAL A 58 5.55 5.19 -16.77
N LYS A 59 5.33 6.37 -17.33
CA LYS A 59 6.32 7.46 -17.43
C LYS A 59 6.85 7.88 -16.04
N GLY A 60 5.99 7.79 -15.02
CA GLY A 60 6.36 7.92 -13.61
C GLY A 60 7.29 6.83 -13.05
N ILE A 61 7.61 5.77 -13.79
CA ILE A 61 8.42 4.63 -13.33
C ILE A 61 9.56 4.30 -14.31
N ALA A 62 9.30 4.44 -15.60
CA ALA A 62 10.20 4.23 -16.73
C ALA A 62 10.04 5.41 -17.69
N GLU A 63 10.97 6.34 -17.63
CA GLU A 63 10.88 7.62 -18.34
C GLU A 63 11.05 7.47 -19.86
N LYS A 64 11.83 6.48 -20.30
CA LYS A 64 12.05 6.17 -21.73
C LYS A 64 11.00 5.24 -22.33
N ALA A 65 9.95 4.86 -21.59
CA ALA A 65 8.85 4.12 -22.19
C ALA A 65 8.13 5.01 -23.21
N SER A 66 7.81 4.46 -24.39
CA SER A 66 7.02 5.17 -25.40
C SER A 66 5.53 4.95 -25.18
N PHE A 67 4.72 5.88 -25.67
CA PHE A 67 3.26 5.73 -25.65
C PHE A 67 2.83 4.53 -26.50
N ASP A 68 3.42 4.39 -27.69
CA ASP A 68 3.14 3.32 -28.64
C ASP A 68 3.38 1.92 -28.05
N GLU A 69 4.45 1.72 -27.27
CA GLU A 69 4.72 0.45 -26.59
C GLU A 69 3.60 0.11 -25.59
N ILE A 70 3.07 1.11 -24.88
CA ILE A 70 2.00 0.91 -23.89
C ILE A 70 0.64 0.72 -24.57
N CYS A 71 0.37 1.44 -25.66
CA CYS A 71 -0.83 1.28 -26.45
C CYS A 71 -0.91 -0.12 -27.06
N SER A 72 0.14 -0.54 -27.77
CA SER A 72 0.29 -1.88 -28.34
C SER A 72 0.13 -2.97 -27.28
N LEU A 73 0.73 -2.79 -26.10
CA LEU A 73 0.59 -3.73 -24.99
C LEU A 73 -0.83 -3.80 -24.44
N TYR A 74 -1.54 -2.67 -24.36
CA TYR A 74 -2.92 -2.62 -23.89
C TYR A 74 -3.84 -3.37 -24.87
N LEU A 75 -3.74 -3.06 -26.16
CA LEU A 75 -4.50 -3.72 -27.22
C LEU A 75 -4.24 -5.23 -27.25
N TYR A 76 -2.98 -5.66 -27.15
CA TYR A 76 -2.62 -7.09 -27.08
C TYR A 76 -3.29 -7.82 -25.89
N ARG A 77 -3.54 -7.13 -24.78
CA ARG A 77 -4.14 -7.74 -23.58
C ARG A 77 -5.66 -7.62 -23.56
N LEU A 78 -6.24 -6.73 -24.36
CA LEU A 78 -7.66 -6.42 -24.32
C LEU A 78 -8.56 -7.64 -24.56
N PRO A 79 -8.29 -8.54 -25.54
CA PRO A 79 -9.11 -9.75 -25.72
C PRO A 79 -9.11 -10.67 -24.49
N ARG A 80 -7.97 -10.75 -23.78
CA ARG A 80 -7.89 -11.55 -22.55
C ARG A 80 -8.69 -10.93 -21.41
N TYR A 81 -8.82 -9.61 -21.38
CA TYR A 81 -9.65 -8.94 -20.39
C TYR A 81 -11.14 -9.16 -20.68
N GLU A 82 -11.53 -9.14 -21.96
CA GLU A 82 -12.87 -9.47 -22.40
C GLU A 82 -13.26 -10.88 -21.99
N THR A 83 -12.45 -11.89 -22.31
CA THR A 83 -12.68 -13.28 -21.85
C THR A 83 -12.84 -13.36 -20.34
N ARG A 84 -11.96 -12.68 -19.59
CA ARG A 84 -11.99 -12.68 -18.13
C ARG A 84 -13.26 -12.04 -17.57
N ILE A 85 -13.74 -10.95 -18.16
CA ILE A 85 -14.98 -10.26 -17.77
C ILE A 85 -16.19 -11.15 -18.10
N ALA A 86 -16.21 -11.80 -19.26
CA ALA A 86 -17.28 -12.71 -19.67
C ALA A 86 -17.39 -13.94 -18.75
N GLU A 87 -16.26 -14.54 -18.36
CA GLU A 87 -16.23 -15.74 -17.52
C GLU A 87 -16.46 -15.45 -16.03
N ASN A 88 -15.81 -14.42 -15.47
CA ASN A 88 -15.78 -14.19 -14.02
C ASN A 88 -16.68 -13.03 -13.56
N GLY A 89 -17.32 -12.33 -14.51
CA GLY A 89 -18.03 -11.08 -14.25
C GLY A 89 -17.09 -9.92 -13.91
N LEU A 90 -17.69 -8.75 -13.70
CA LEU A 90 -16.94 -7.57 -13.28
C LEU A 90 -16.53 -7.70 -11.80
N PRO A 91 -15.28 -7.40 -11.45
CA PRO A 91 -14.88 -7.35 -10.05
C PRO A 91 -15.71 -6.29 -9.32
N GLU A 92 -16.21 -6.62 -8.12
CA GLU A 92 -16.88 -5.66 -7.25
C GLU A 92 -15.97 -4.44 -7.03
N LYS A 93 -16.48 -3.24 -7.37
CA LYS A 93 -15.81 -1.99 -6.99
C LYS A 93 -15.84 -1.95 -5.47
N LYS A 94 -14.73 -2.32 -4.82
CA LYS A 94 -14.50 -1.90 -3.43
C LYS A 94 -14.54 -0.39 -3.45
N GLU A 95 -15.62 0.18 -2.92
CA GLU A 95 -15.81 1.62 -2.84
C GLU A 95 -14.53 2.21 -2.26
N LYS A 96 -13.78 2.94 -3.10
CA LYS A 96 -12.75 3.82 -2.59
C LYS A 96 -13.51 4.92 -1.88
N LYS A 97 -13.61 4.82 -0.56
CA LYS A 97 -13.92 5.97 0.28
C LYS A 97 -13.12 7.15 -0.25
N GLN A 98 -13.84 8.18 -0.68
CA GLN A 98 -13.29 9.44 -1.12
C GLN A 98 -12.68 10.13 0.11
N ASP A 99 -11.50 9.71 0.54
CA ASP A 99 -10.63 10.53 1.39
C ASP A 99 -9.85 11.49 0.46
N ALA A 100 -10.61 12.36 -0.22
CA ALA A 100 -10.10 13.48 -0.99
C ALA A 100 -9.94 14.69 -0.05
N ASP A 101 -8.98 14.59 0.87
CA ASP A 101 -8.14 15.70 1.38
C ASP A 101 -7.33 15.14 2.56
N LYS A 102 -6.27 14.39 2.26
CA LYS A 102 -5.25 14.14 3.26
C LYS A 102 -3.88 14.06 2.61
N PRO A 103 -2.97 15.00 2.90
CA PRO A 103 -1.61 14.88 2.42
C PRO A 103 -1.05 13.53 2.89
N LYS A 104 -0.53 12.74 1.95
CA LYS A 104 0.22 11.49 2.20
C LYS A 104 1.56 11.80 2.87
N VAL A 105 1.52 12.38 4.06
CA VAL A 105 2.63 12.27 5.01
C VAL A 105 2.54 10.85 5.54
N LYS A 106 3.59 10.05 5.30
CA LYS A 106 3.81 8.78 5.99
C LYS A 106 3.90 9.07 7.49
N GLN A 107 2.76 9.12 8.19
CA GLN A 107 2.74 9.22 9.64
C GLN A 107 3.20 7.88 10.18
N LYS A 108 4.51 7.75 10.41
CA LYS A 108 5.07 6.74 11.31
C LYS A 108 4.29 6.81 12.63
N GLY A 109 3.48 5.79 12.89
CA GLY A 109 2.83 5.45 14.17
C GLY A 109 2.71 6.57 15.20
N ARG A 110 1.88 7.59 14.95
CA ARG A 110 1.39 8.44 16.05
C ARG A 110 0.24 7.70 16.72
N SER A 111 0.47 7.27 17.95
CA SER A 111 -0.53 6.58 18.74
C SER A 111 -1.74 7.47 19.06
N LYS A 112 -2.94 6.94 18.83
CA LYS A 112 -4.22 7.62 19.10
C LYS A 112 -4.68 7.52 20.57
N LYS A 113 -3.94 6.81 21.44
CA LYS A 113 -4.42 6.55 22.81
C LYS A 113 -4.23 7.78 23.69
N VAL A 114 -5.29 8.06 24.45
CA VAL A 114 -5.35 9.12 25.45
C VAL A 114 -5.23 8.48 26.82
N CYS A 115 -4.51 9.15 27.72
CA CYS A 115 -4.36 8.72 29.10
C CYS A 115 -5.70 8.90 29.85
N PRO A 116 -6.23 7.86 30.53
CA PRO A 116 -7.46 7.98 31.29
C PRO A 116 -7.33 8.88 32.53
N ASN A 117 -6.12 9.00 33.11
CA ASN A 117 -5.91 9.78 34.33
C ASN A 117 -5.81 11.30 34.03
N CYS A 118 -5.05 11.70 33.01
CA CYS A 118 -4.76 13.13 32.75
C CYS A 118 -5.26 13.67 31.40
N GLY A 119 -5.95 12.86 30.59
CA GLY A 119 -6.49 13.28 29.29
C GLY A 119 -5.45 13.62 28.21
N ARG A 120 -4.15 13.52 28.51
CA ARG A 120 -3.07 13.82 27.54
C ARG A 120 -2.83 12.64 26.60
N LYS A 121 -2.42 12.94 25.36
CA LYS A 121 -1.99 11.92 24.40
C LYS A 121 -0.78 11.15 24.94
N MET A 122 -0.84 9.82 24.87
CA MET A 122 0.26 8.97 25.30
C MET A 122 1.37 8.97 24.26
N LYS A 123 2.62 8.93 24.73
CA LYS A 123 3.81 8.83 23.88
C LYS A 123 4.16 7.36 23.66
N GLN A 124 4.58 7.00 22.45
CA GLN A 124 5.06 5.65 22.18
C GLN A 124 6.47 5.49 22.73
N GLN A 125 6.67 4.55 23.67
CA GLN A 125 7.99 4.18 24.17
C GLN A 125 8.61 3.11 23.26
N PHE A 126 7.84 2.05 22.97
CA PHE A 126 8.23 0.95 22.09
C PHE A 126 7.08 0.58 21.14
N ILE A 127 7.36 -0.24 20.12
CA ILE A 127 6.29 -0.77 19.26
C ILE A 127 5.32 -1.59 20.13
N GLY A 128 4.07 -1.11 20.25
CA GLY A 128 3.04 -1.76 21.06
C GLY A 128 3.04 -1.38 22.55
N LEU A 129 3.89 -0.44 22.99
CA LEU A 129 3.90 0.11 24.35
C LEU A 129 3.90 1.64 24.32
N GLN A 130 2.94 2.24 25.01
CA GLN A 130 2.80 3.68 25.15
C GLN A 130 2.76 4.06 26.62
N HIS A 131 3.26 5.25 26.94
CA HIS A 131 3.32 5.75 28.31
C HIS A 131 2.88 7.21 28.38
N CYS A 132 2.39 7.59 29.56
CA CYS A 132 2.08 8.94 29.93
C CYS A 132 3.00 9.39 31.08
N LYS A 133 3.30 10.69 31.15
CA LYS A 133 4.13 11.26 32.23
C LYS A 133 3.51 11.02 33.62
N CYS A 134 2.18 10.94 33.72
CA CYS A 134 1.46 10.76 34.98
C CYS A 134 1.56 9.36 35.63
N GLY A 135 2.29 8.41 35.05
CA GLY A 135 2.37 7.05 35.59
C GLY A 135 1.58 6.02 34.80
N MET A 136 0.61 6.43 33.99
CA MET A 136 -0.17 5.50 33.17
C MET A 136 0.60 5.00 31.94
N SER A 137 0.44 3.72 31.64
CA SER A 137 0.97 3.05 30.45
C SER A 137 -0.14 2.25 29.76
N TRP A 138 0.07 1.96 28.48
CA TRP A 138 -0.81 1.13 27.67
C TRP A 138 0.02 0.16 26.83
N LYS A 139 -0.24 -1.14 26.95
CA LYS A 139 0.38 -2.19 26.12
C LYS A 139 -0.69 -2.92 25.35
N LYS A 140 -0.40 -3.30 24.10
CA LYS A 140 -1.37 -3.97 23.21
C LYS A 140 -2.03 -5.20 23.84
N ASP A 141 -1.27 -5.99 24.61
CA ASP A 141 -1.75 -7.26 25.17
C ASP A 141 -2.28 -7.15 26.60
N ILE A 142 -1.95 -6.07 27.32
CA ILE A 142 -2.32 -5.88 28.74
C ILE A 142 -3.42 -4.82 28.90
N GLY A 143 -3.53 -3.87 27.97
CA GLY A 143 -4.39 -2.71 28.13
C GLY A 143 -3.71 -1.59 28.93
N TYR A 144 -4.50 -0.78 29.62
CA TYR A 144 -4.01 0.32 30.47
C TYR A 144 -3.57 -0.22 31.83
N PHE A 145 -2.45 0.29 32.34
CA PHE A 145 -1.92 -0.07 33.66
C PHE A 145 -1.10 1.08 34.25
N GLU A 146 -1.04 1.13 35.58
CA GLU A 146 -0.18 2.07 36.30
C GLU A 146 1.24 1.52 36.41
N ARG A 147 2.23 2.40 36.24
CA ARG A 147 3.63 2.03 36.45
C ARG A 147 3.94 2.05 37.93
N THR A 148 4.56 0.98 38.39
CA THR A 148 5.22 0.90 39.70
C THR A 148 6.72 1.18 39.56
N GLY A 149 7.40 1.55 40.65
CA GLY A 149 8.82 1.96 40.63
C GLY A 149 9.81 0.84 40.31
N ASP A 150 9.38 -0.41 40.51
CA ASP A 150 10.12 -1.65 40.23
C ASP A 150 9.99 -2.13 38.78
N MET A 151 9.02 -1.60 38.01
CA MET A 151 8.84 -1.97 36.59
C MET A 151 9.96 -1.43 35.69
N VAL A 152 10.56 -2.33 34.91
CA VAL A 152 11.57 -2.04 33.89
C VAL A 152 11.06 -2.45 32.50
N PHE A 153 10.90 -1.48 31.61
CA PHE A 153 10.48 -1.73 30.22
C PHE A 153 11.68 -2.07 29.34
N ALA A 154 11.70 -3.27 28.78
CA ALA A 154 12.78 -3.77 27.93
C ALA A 154 12.26 -4.27 26.58
N LEU A 155 13.18 -4.46 25.62
CA LEU A 155 12.90 -5.10 24.34
C LEU A 155 13.60 -6.45 24.27
N GLU A 156 12.83 -7.50 24.01
CA GLU A 156 13.35 -8.85 23.84
C GLU A 156 13.23 -9.28 22.37
N ARG A 157 14.28 -9.94 21.85
CA ARG A 157 14.25 -10.53 20.50
C ARG A 157 13.77 -11.96 20.60
N ARG A 158 12.60 -12.26 20.03
CA ARG A 158 12.04 -13.63 19.97
C ARG A 158 12.03 -14.14 18.54
N LYS A 159 12.46 -15.37 18.32
CA LYS A 159 12.29 -16.05 17.02
C LYS A 159 10.86 -16.57 16.93
N VAL A 160 10.13 -16.13 15.91
CA VAL A 160 8.81 -16.65 15.57
C VAL A 160 8.92 -17.25 14.16
N GLY A 161 9.06 -18.58 14.12
CA GLY A 161 9.43 -19.31 12.90
C GLY A 161 10.77 -18.84 12.36
N LYS A 162 10.83 -18.51 11.06
CA LYS A 162 12.06 -18.04 10.37
C LYS A 162 12.36 -16.54 10.58
N LYS A 163 11.56 -15.80 11.36
CA LYS A 163 11.73 -14.35 11.57
C LYS A 163 12.03 -14.02 13.01
N THR A 164 13.01 -13.15 13.25
CA THR A 164 13.26 -12.54 14.56
C THR A 164 12.40 -11.31 14.74
N LYS A 165 11.55 -11.28 15.76
CA LYS A 165 10.70 -10.13 16.12
C LYS A 165 11.21 -9.49 17.41
N GLN A 166 11.03 -8.18 17.52
CA GLN A 166 11.32 -7.43 18.73
C GLN A 166 10.01 -7.20 19.49
N CYS A 167 9.95 -7.66 20.73
CA CYS A 167 8.74 -7.63 21.56
C CYS A 167 9.00 -6.80 22.83
N PRO A 168 8.08 -5.88 23.22
CA PRO A 168 8.18 -5.18 24.49
C PRO A 168 7.86 -6.11 25.65
N VAL A 169 8.74 -6.13 26.64
CA VAL A 169 8.64 -6.93 27.87
C VAL A 169 8.72 -6.00 29.07
N ILE A 170 7.94 -6.29 30.09
CA ILE A 170 8.01 -5.61 31.39
C ILE A 170 8.71 -6.59 32.33
N ARG A 171 9.81 -6.17 32.92
CA ARG A 171 10.54 -6.88 33.97
C ARG A 171 10.30 -6.16 35.29
N TYR A 172 10.51 -6.85 36.40
CA TYR A 172 10.48 -6.25 37.74
C TYR A 172 11.87 -6.39 38.35
N ARG A 173 12.29 -5.40 39.13
CA ARG A 173 13.56 -5.42 39.86
C ARG A 173 13.48 -6.31 41.09
#